data_AF-A0A8J3SEN8-F1
#
_entry.id   AF-A0A8J3SEN8-F1
#
_cell.length_a   1.000
_cell.length_b   1.000
_cell.length_c   1.000
_cell.angle_alpha   90.00
_cell.angle_beta   90.00
_cell.angle_gamma   90.00
#
_symmetry.space_group_name_H-M   'P 1'
#
loop_
_entity.id
_entity.type
_entity.pdbx_description
1 polymer ?
#
loop_
_entity_poly.entity_id
_entity_poly.type
_entity_poly.pdbx_seq_one_letter_code
_entity_poly.pdbx_strand_id
1 'polypeptide(L)'
;MTESPQRGHSAAELLQQEAAAFRSRRRTFDKGLIADTAWNGWRLSPDSLVLFLYDNDGHYAYELELLRLTDSAHILDWVLMVNKKGLQAIDTAKVTLGFIRMIDDILNLQSNVCGSGANKQLTAQQIRDLAAAYVHRFNTA
;
A
#
# COMPACT_ATOMS: atom_id res chain seq x y z
N MET A 1 0.37 38.94 21.13
CA MET A 1 0.04 37.56 20.74
C MET A 1 1.17 37.09 19.84
N THR A 2 2.05 36.23 20.35
CA THR A 2 3.25 35.76 19.68
C THR A 2 2.95 34.51 18.85
N GLU A 3 3.22 34.58 17.55
CA GLU A 3 3.21 33.44 16.65
C GLU A 3 4.29 32.43 17.06
N SER A 4 3.90 31.19 17.34
CA SER A 4 4.84 30.08 17.52
C SER A 4 5.38 29.65 16.15
N PRO A 5 6.72 29.59 15.96
CA PRO A 5 7.28 29.05 14.73
C PRO A 5 7.13 27.53 14.72
N GLN A 6 6.40 26.97 13.76
CA GLN A 6 6.40 25.54 13.51
C GLN A 6 7.82 25.13 13.09
N ARG A 7 8.54 24.43 13.97
CA ARG A 7 9.83 23.81 13.62
C ARG A 7 9.56 22.70 12.61
N GLY A 8 9.90 22.93 11.35
CA GLY A 8 9.97 21.88 10.35
C GLY A 8 11.07 20.89 10.72
N HIS A 9 10.74 19.59 10.69
CA HIS A 9 11.74 18.54 10.82
C HIS A 9 12.76 18.65 9.69
N SER A 10 14.04 18.49 10.02
CA SER A 10 15.09 18.37 9.01
C SER A 10 14.93 17.09 8.20
N ALA A 11 15.40 17.08 6.95
CA ALA A 11 15.34 15.90 6.09
C ALA A 11 16.02 14.67 6.73
N ALA A 12 17.09 14.88 7.51
CA ALA A 12 17.76 13.82 8.25
C ALA A 12 16.87 13.21 9.34
N GLU A 13 16.13 14.04 10.09
CA GLU A 13 15.17 13.56 11.10
C GLU A 13 14.02 12.80 10.46
N LEU A 14 13.52 13.26 9.30
CA LEU A 14 12.48 12.57 8.54
C LEU A 14 12.97 11.19 8.05
N LEU A 15 14.18 11.12 7.49
CA LEU A 15 14.79 9.85 7.05
C LEU A 15 15.04 8.90 8.23
N GLN A 16 15.43 9.42 9.39
CA GLN A 16 15.64 8.60 10.59
C GLN A 16 14.32 8.07 11.15
N GLN A 17 13.26 8.90 11.13
CA GLN A 17 11.90 8.48 11.48
C GLN A 17 11.36 7.44 10.50
N GLU A 18 11.57 7.61 9.19
CA GLU A 18 11.18 6.62 8.19
C GLU A 18 11.96 5.31 8.36
N ALA A 19 13.27 5.36 8.61
CA ALA A 19 14.08 4.18 8.85
C ALA A 19 13.74 3.47 10.17
N ALA A 20 13.33 4.21 11.20
CA ALA A 20 12.83 3.64 12.46
C ALA A 20 11.43 3.04 12.26
N ALA A 21 10.55 3.73 11.55
CA ALA A 21 9.23 3.24 11.17
C ALA A 21 9.36 1.96 10.32
N PHE A 22 10.26 1.94 9.34
CA PHE A 22 10.61 0.77 8.52
C PHE A 22 11.09 -0.40 9.40
N ARG A 23 11.99 -0.15 10.35
CA ARG A 23 12.48 -1.19 11.28
C ARG A 23 11.41 -1.69 12.26
N SER A 24 10.40 -0.88 12.56
CA SER A 24 9.26 -1.29 13.38
C SER A 24 8.17 -2.03 12.59
N ARG A 25 8.26 -2.10 11.24
CA ARG A 25 7.27 -2.81 10.42
C ARG A 25 7.31 -4.29 10.75
N ARG A 26 6.19 -4.84 11.23
CA ARG A 26 6.01 -6.29 11.25
C ARG A 26 5.45 -6.71 9.91
N ARG A 27 6.32 -7.37 9.15
CA ARG A 27 5.97 -8.18 7.99
C ARG A 27 5.67 -9.59 8.47
N THR A 28 4.50 -10.10 8.12
CA THR A 28 4.05 -11.42 8.57
C THR A 28 3.38 -12.18 7.45
N PHE A 29 3.58 -13.50 7.44
CA PHE A 29 2.69 -14.42 6.76
C PHE A 29 1.55 -14.79 7.70
N ASP A 30 0.33 -14.40 7.37
CA ASP A 30 -0.88 -14.79 8.11
C ASP A 30 -1.80 -15.58 7.18
N LYS A 31 -1.95 -16.89 7.43
CA LYS A 31 -2.78 -17.82 6.65
C LYS A 31 -2.46 -17.81 5.14
N GLY A 32 -1.18 -17.74 4.79
CA GLY A 32 -0.73 -17.68 3.39
C GLY A 32 -0.84 -16.29 2.75
N LEU A 33 -1.29 -15.28 3.49
CA LEU A 33 -1.32 -13.90 3.03
C LEU A 33 -0.11 -13.13 3.56
N ILE A 34 0.49 -12.31 2.71
CA ILE A 34 1.50 -11.34 3.11
C ILE A 34 0.81 -10.13 3.72
N ALA A 35 1.22 -9.75 4.92
CA ALA A 35 0.74 -8.54 5.59
C ALA A 35 1.93 -7.69 6.06
N ASP A 36 1.74 -6.38 6.04
CA ASP A 36 2.63 -5.40 6.68
C ASP A 36 1.77 -4.47 7.55
N THR A 37 2.22 -4.17 8.77
CA THR A 37 1.59 -3.18 9.64
C THR A 37 1.32 -1.83 8.95
N ALA A 38 2.15 -1.42 7.99
CA ALA A 38 1.99 -0.18 7.24
C ALA A 38 0.81 -0.21 6.25
N TRP A 39 0.32 -1.42 5.92
CA TRP A 39 -0.78 -1.65 5.00
C TRP A 39 -2.15 -1.54 5.67
N ASN A 40 -2.22 -1.28 6.99
CA ASN A 40 -3.47 -0.99 7.73
C ASN A 40 -4.62 -1.96 7.41
N GLY A 41 -4.38 -3.26 7.55
CA GLY A 41 -5.40 -4.31 7.34
C GLY A 41 -5.42 -4.92 5.95
N TRP A 42 -4.78 -4.29 4.96
CA TRP A 42 -4.59 -4.91 3.65
C TRP A 42 -3.56 -6.04 3.69
N ARG A 43 -3.81 -7.07 2.88
CA ARG A 43 -2.98 -8.26 2.74
C ARG A 43 -2.95 -8.71 1.29
N LEU A 44 -1.81 -9.24 0.85
CA LEU A 44 -1.63 -9.78 -0.49
C LEU A 44 -1.68 -11.31 -0.44
N SER A 45 -2.52 -11.92 -1.28
CA SER A 45 -2.39 -13.32 -1.65
C SER A 45 -1.37 -13.45 -2.79
N PRO A 46 -0.19 -14.07 -2.55
CA PRO A 46 0.84 -14.19 -3.58
C PRO A 46 0.41 -15.13 -4.72
N ASP A 47 -0.48 -16.08 -4.44
CA ASP A 47 -0.92 -17.08 -5.43
C ASP A 47 -1.99 -16.53 -6.38
N SER A 48 -2.97 -15.81 -5.83
CA SER A 48 -4.11 -15.29 -6.61
C SER A 48 -3.94 -13.84 -7.05
N LEU A 49 -2.94 -13.12 -6.51
CA LEU A 49 -2.76 -11.69 -6.71
C LEU A 49 -4.01 -10.87 -6.35
N VAL A 50 -4.70 -11.33 -5.30
CA VAL A 50 -5.83 -10.62 -4.70
C VAL A 50 -5.36 -9.88 -3.45
N LEU A 51 -5.80 -8.64 -3.33
CA LEU A 51 -5.62 -7.77 -2.19
C LEU A 51 -6.84 -7.88 -1.30
N PHE A 52 -6.67 -8.43 -0.10
CA PHE A 52 -7.73 -8.60 0.88
C PHE A 52 -7.63 -7.52 1.95
N LEU A 53 -8.74 -6.90 2.29
CA LEU A 53 -8.87 -5.98 3.41
C LEU A 53 -9.56 -6.69 4.57
N TYR A 54 -8.93 -6.63 5.74
CA TYR A 54 -9.49 -7.06 7.00
C TYR A 54 -9.67 -5.87 7.94
N ASP A 55 -10.73 -5.89 8.76
CA ASP A 55 -10.93 -4.90 9.82
C ASP A 55 -10.02 -5.15 11.03
N ASN A 56 -10.16 -4.33 12.08
CA ASN A 56 -9.34 -4.42 13.28
C ASN A 56 -9.61 -5.70 14.11
N ASP A 57 -10.78 -6.33 13.92
CA ASP A 57 -11.17 -7.57 14.58
C ASP A 57 -10.74 -8.80 13.75
N GLY A 58 -10.14 -8.58 12.58
CA GLY A 58 -9.69 -9.62 11.68
C GLY A 58 -10.79 -10.21 10.80
N HIS A 59 -11.95 -9.55 10.69
CA HIS A 59 -13.00 -9.94 9.77
C HIS A 59 -12.70 -9.47 8.35
N TYR A 60 -13.03 -10.31 7.39
CA TYR A 60 -12.96 -9.95 5.97
C TYR A 60 -13.92 -8.80 5.68
N ALA A 61 -13.39 -7.72 5.10
CA ALA A 61 -14.17 -6.54 4.74
C ALA A 61 -14.33 -6.39 3.22
N TYR A 62 -13.27 -6.64 2.46
CA TYR A 62 -13.26 -6.35 1.02
C TYR A 62 -12.10 -7.02 0.27
N GLU A 63 -12.21 -7.13 -1.05
CA GLU A 63 -11.14 -7.62 -1.91
C GLU A 63 -11.05 -6.88 -3.25
N LEU A 64 -9.86 -6.96 -3.85
CA LEU A 64 -9.50 -6.36 -5.14
C LEU A 64 -8.47 -7.24 -5.84
N GLU A 65 -8.68 -7.52 -7.12
CA GLU A 65 -7.64 -8.11 -7.97
C GLU A 65 -6.55 -7.08 -8.34
N LEU A 66 -5.30 -7.37 -7.99
CA LEU A 66 -4.15 -6.52 -8.29
C LEU A 66 -3.98 -6.28 -9.80
N LEU A 67 -4.38 -7.25 -10.62
CA LEU A 67 -4.28 -7.19 -12.09
C LEU A 67 -5.17 -6.11 -12.72
N ARG A 68 -6.12 -5.54 -11.96
CA ARG A 68 -6.97 -4.43 -12.42
C ARG A 68 -6.30 -3.06 -12.26
N LEU A 69 -5.17 -2.98 -11.56
CA LEU A 69 -4.42 -1.75 -11.30
C LEU A 69 -3.38 -1.50 -12.39
N THR A 70 -3.84 -1.34 -13.64
CA THR A 70 -2.96 -1.29 -14.81
C THR A 70 -2.40 0.10 -15.10
N ASP A 71 -3.00 1.16 -14.59
CA ASP A 71 -2.56 2.54 -14.83
C ASP A 71 -2.97 3.47 -13.67
N SER A 72 -2.53 4.73 -13.73
CA SER A 72 -2.79 5.70 -12.66
C SER A 72 -4.28 6.01 -12.48
N ALA A 73 -5.07 5.95 -13.56
CA ALA A 73 -6.50 6.27 -13.50
C ALA A 73 -7.26 5.17 -12.78
N HIS A 74 -7.00 3.90 -13.09
CA HIS A 74 -7.55 2.75 -12.38
C HIS A 74 -7.15 2.78 -10.90
N ILE A 75 -5.88 3.06 -10.59
CA ILE A 75 -5.43 3.16 -9.19
C ILE A 75 -6.16 4.28 -8.45
N LEU A 76 -6.28 5.46 -9.05
CA LEU A 76 -7.00 6.58 -8.43
C LEU A 76 -8.48 6.27 -8.23
N ASP A 77 -9.14 5.60 -9.19
CA ASP A 77 -10.53 5.15 -9.05
C ASP A 77 -10.69 4.25 -7.83
N TRP A 78 -9.78 3.29 -7.62
CA TRP A 78 -9.82 2.43 -6.43
C TRP A 78 -9.56 3.19 -5.14
N VAL A 79 -8.64 4.15 -5.11
CA VAL A 79 -8.43 5.04 -3.95
C VAL A 79 -9.73 5.76 -3.59
N LEU A 80 -10.43 6.33 -4.59
CA LEU A 80 -11.69 7.02 -4.38
C LEU A 80 -12.82 6.07 -3.96
N MET A 81 -12.88 4.86 -4.53
CA MET A 81 -13.88 3.87 -4.19
C MET A 81 -13.70 3.34 -2.77
N VAL A 82 -12.48 3.02 -2.35
CA VAL A 82 -12.15 2.62 -0.97
C VAL A 82 -12.57 3.72 0.00
N ASN A 83 -12.29 4.99 -0.34
CA ASN A 83 -12.69 6.12 0.48
C ASN A 83 -14.22 6.31 0.56
N LYS A 84 -14.95 6.03 -0.52
CA LYS A 84 -16.41 6.21 -0.59
C LYS A 84 -17.23 5.03 -0.07
N LYS A 85 -16.67 3.82 -0.01
CA LYS A 85 -17.40 2.62 0.40
C LYS A 85 -17.90 2.66 1.83
N GLY A 86 -17.46 3.62 2.65
CA GLY A 86 -18.02 3.85 3.98
C GLY A 86 -18.01 2.58 4.81
N LEU A 87 -16.86 1.90 4.85
CA LEU A 87 -16.64 0.69 5.64
C LEU A 87 -16.80 1.08 7.12
N GLN A 88 -18.03 1.07 7.64
CA GLN A 88 -18.41 1.74 8.89
C GLN A 88 -17.63 1.25 10.12
N ALA A 89 -17.07 0.04 10.05
CA ALA A 89 -16.24 -0.57 11.09
C ALA A 89 -14.73 -0.21 10.98
N ILE A 90 -14.32 0.56 9.96
CA ILE A 90 -12.90 0.79 9.66
C ILE A 90 -12.60 2.28 9.47
N ASP A 91 -11.46 2.71 10.01
CA ASP A 91 -10.90 4.04 9.78
C ASP A 91 -10.50 4.18 8.30
N THR A 92 -11.39 4.76 7.49
CA THR A 92 -11.23 4.92 6.05
C THR A 92 -9.93 5.63 5.66
N ALA A 93 -9.46 6.59 6.46
CA ALA A 93 -8.21 7.30 6.18
C ALA A 93 -7.01 6.36 6.29
N LYS A 94 -6.98 5.52 7.33
CA LYS A 94 -5.94 4.48 7.49
C LYS A 94 -5.99 3.43 6.39
N VAL A 95 -7.19 2.95 6.05
CA VAL A 95 -7.36 1.98 4.96
C VAL A 95 -6.87 2.53 3.63
N THR A 96 -7.21 3.78 3.33
CA THR A 96 -6.79 4.45 2.09
C THR A 96 -5.27 4.63 2.06
N LEU A 97 -4.67 5.09 3.16
CA LEU A 97 -3.22 5.20 3.29
C LEU A 97 -2.53 3.83 3.17
N GLY A 98 -3.09 2.81 3.80
CA GLY A 98 -2.59 1.43 3.74
C GLY A 98 -2.64 0.87 2.32
N PHE A 99 -3.73 1.14 1.60
CA PHE A 99 -3.87 0.77 0.20
C PHE A 99 -2.77 1.40 -0.65
N ILE A 100 -2.57 2.71 -0.55
CA ILE A 100 -1.55 3.46 -1.31
C ILE A 100 -0.14 2.91 -1.01
N ARG A 101 0.18 2.65 0.26
CA ARG A 101 1.49 2.09 0.65
C ARG A 101 1.69 0.68 0.09
N MET A 102 0.68 -0.18 0.21
CA MET A 102 0.75 -1.54 -0.30
C MET A 102 0.96 -1.58 -1.81
N ILE A 103 0.18 -0.81 -2.57
CA ILE A 103 0.34 -0.79 -4.04
C ILE A 103 1.68 -0.18 -4.45
N ASP A 104 2.22 0.79 -3.71
CA ASP A 104 3.55 1.33 -3.97
C ASP A 104 4.67 0.34 -3.64
N ASP A 105 4.57 -0.39 -2.53
CA ASP A 105 5.52 -1.45 -2.17
C ASP A 105 5.58 -2.56 -3.25
N ILE A 106 4.42 -2.92 -3.81
CA ILE A 106 4.29 -3.98 -4.81
C ILE A 106 4.65 -3.49 -6.22
N LEU A 107 4.06 -2.38 -6.65
CA LEU A 107 4.13 -1.91 -8.04
C LEU A 107 5.18 -0.82 -8.26
N ASN A 108 5.70 -0.18 -7.21
CA ASN A 108 6.60 0.99 -7.29
C ASN A 108 6.01 2.04 -8.23
N LEU A 109 4.95 2.72 -7.76
CA LEU A 109 4.07 3.54 -8.59
C LEU A 109 4.85 4.60 -9.34
N GLN A 110 5.81 5.24 -8.68
CA GLN A 110 6.59 6.31 -9.29
C GLN A 110 7.45 5.83 -10.46
N SER A 111 7.94 4.59 -10.42
CA SER A 111 8.76 4.05 -11.51
C SER A 111 7.91 3.48 -12.63
N ASN A 112 6.79 2.84 -12.30
CA ASN A 112 6.07 1.96 -13.21
C ASN A 112 4.72 2.48 -13.69
N VAL A 113 4.14 3.49 -13.02
CA VAL A 113 2.77 3.97 -13.30
C VAL A 113 2.71 5.48 -13.52
N CYS A 114 3.26 6.31 -12.62
CA CYS A 114 3.02 7.77 -12.60
C CYS A 114 4.29 8.66 -12.58
N GLY A 115 5.43 8.12 -13.01
CA GLY A 115 6.72 8.83 -13.00
C GLY A 115 6.72 10.12 -13.79
N SER A 116 7.13 11.22 -13.13
CA SER A 116 7.17 12.58 -13.70
C SER A 116 5.83 13.05 -14.31
N GLY A 117 4.71 12.56 -13.78
CA GLY A 117 3.37 12.91 -14.26
C GLY A 117 2.97 12.25 -15.58
N ALA A 118 3.81 11.35 -16.13
CA ALA A 118 3.46 10.56 -17.30
C ALA A 118 2.74 9.29 -16.88
N ASN A 119 1.56 9.05 -17.45
CA ASN A 119 0.84 7.79 -17.27
C ASN A 119 1.56 6.67 -18.03
N LYS A 120 1.90 5.60 -17.31
CA LYS A 120 2.41 4.34 -17.87
C LYS A 120 1.37 3.26 -17.60
N GLN A 121 1.16 2.42 -18.62
CA GLN A 121 0.24 1.29 -18.52
C GLN A 121 1.03 0.00 -18.36
N LEU A 122 0.74 -0.74 -17.29
CA LEU A 122 1.26 -2.06 -17.03
C LEU A 122 0.37 -3.12 -17.69
N THR A 123 1.01 -4.09 -18.32
CA THR A 123 0.37 -5.34 -18.71
C THR A 123 0.18 -6.24 -17.50
N ALA A 124 -0.75 -7.20 -17.58
CA ALA A 124 -0.94 -8.20 -16.54
C ALA A 124 0.36 -8.97 -16.22
N GLN A 125 1.20 -9.24 -17.23
CA GLN A 125 2.49 -9.91 -17.02
C GLN A 125 3.45 -9.05 -16.20
N GLN A 126 3.57 -7.76 -16.51
CA GLN A 126 4.42 -6.85 -15.73
C GLN A 126 3.95 -6.75 -14.27
N ILE A 127 2.65 -6.74 -14.01
CA ILE A 127 2.10 -6.77 -12.64
C ILE A 127 2.49 -8.07 -11.93
N ARG A 128 2.39 -9.23 -12.60
CA ARG A 128 2.82 -10.53 -12.04
C ARG A 128 4.31 -10.51 -11.69
N ASP A 129 5.15 -9.99 -12.57
CA ASP A 129 6.60 -9.94 -12.37
C ASP A 129 6.97 -9.02 -11.19
N LEU A 130 6.32 -7.86 -11.08
CA LEU A 130 6.50 -6.93 -9.96
C LEU A 130 6.04 -7.54 -8.63
N ALA A 131 4.88 -8.22 -8.62
CA ALA A 131 4.39 -8.92 -7.45
C ALA A 131 5.31 -10.08 -7.04
N ALA A 132 5.77 -10.89 -7.99
CA ALA A 132 6.72 -11.97 -7.72
C ALA A 132 8.05 -11.43 -7.17
N ALA A 133 8.56 -10.33 -7.73
CA ALA A 133 9.75 -9.66 -7.22
C ALA A 133 9.54 -9.12 -5.79
N TYR A 134 8.37 -8.57 -5.48
CA TYR A 134 8.02 -8.16 -4.12
C TYR A 134 7.99 -9.36 -3.15
N VAL A 135 7.31 -10.45 -3.51
CA VAL A 135 7.24 -11.68 -2.69
C VAL A 135 8.64 -12.27 -2.45
N HIS A 136 9.50 -12.27 -3.47
CA HIS A 136 10.88 -12.73 -3.33
C HIS A 136 11.67 -11.86 -2.34
N ARG A 137 11.56 -10.53 -2.44
CA ARG A 137 12.17 -9.60 -1.47
C ARG A 137 11.61 -9.78 -0.06
N PHE A 138 10.31 -10.07 0.05
CA PHE A 138 9.66 -10.33 1.32
C PHE A 138 10.23 -11.58 2.01
N ASN A 139 10.48 -12.64 1.25
CA ASN A 139 10.99 -13.92 1.79
C ASN A 139 12.49 -13.89 2.14
N THR A 140 13.23 -12.88 1.68
CA THR A 140 14.70 -12.81 1.82
C THR A 140 15.18 -11.68 2.74
N ALA A 141 14.27 -10.81 3.20
CA ALA A 141 14.53 -9.71 4.12
C ALA A 141 14.28 -10.12 5.58
#